data_AF-A0A2S2DZB3-F1
#
_entry.id   AF-A0A2S2DZB3-F1
#
_cell.length_a   1.000
_cell.length_b   1.000
_cell.length_c   1.000
_cell.angle_alpha   90.00
_cell.angle_beta   90.00
_cell.angle_gamma   90.00
#
_symmetry.space_group_name_H-M   'P 1'
#
loop_
_entity.id
_entity.type
_entity.pdbx_description
1 polymer ?
#
loop_
_entity_poly.entity_id
_entity_poly.type
_entity_poly.pdbx_seq_one_letter_code
_entity_poly.pdbx_strand_id
1 'polypeptide(L)' 'MYTGYWIDDNYIWGPEESGKFWIDDGWVWGPYNSGKWWIEDNWIWGPTDGGKFWIEDGHIYGPSNTLPWLKK' A
#
# COMPACT_ATOMS: atom_id res chain seq x y z
N MET A 1 11.24 6.95 2.79
CA MET A 1 11.77 6.10 3.89
C MET A 1 11.02 4.78 3.90
N TYR A 2 11.61 3.70 4.39
CA TYR A 2 10.92 2.41 4.49
C TYR A 2 9.76 2.51 5.48
N THR A 3 8.57 2.08 5.08
CA THR A 3 7.36 2.21 5.91
C THR A 3 7.19 1.10 6.94
N GLY A 4 7.93 -0.01 6.80
CA GLY A 4 7.69 -1.24 7.56
C GLY A 4 6.75 -2.23 6.87
N TYR A 5 6.20 -1.88 5.70
CA TYR A 5 5.29 -2.74 4.94
C TYR A 5 5.97 -3.35 3.73
N TRP A 6 5.59 -4.58 3.39
CA TRP A 6 6.07 -5.29 2.20
C TRP A 6 4.94 -6.07 1.54
N ILE A 7 5.15 -6.43 0.28
CA ILE A 7 4.22 -7.18 -0.55
C ILE A 7 4.78 -8.60 -0.70
N ASP A 8 3.99 -9.59 -0.37
CA ASP A 8 4.28 -11.00 -0.60
C ASP A 8 3.00 -11.75 -0.94
N ASP A 9 3.04 -12.56 -2.00
CA ASP A 9 1.88 -13.25 -2.59
C ASP A 9 0.66 -12.33 -2.83
N ASN A 10 0.90 -11.12 -3.32
CA ASN A 10 -0.08 -10.04 -3.48
C ASN A 10 -0.70 -9.49 -2.18
N TYR A 11 -0.38 -10.05 -1.01
CA TYR A 11 -0.80 -9.50 0.27
C TYR A 11 0.17 -8.44 0.75
N ILE A 12 -0.36 -7.45 1.45
CA ILE A 12 0.41 -6.38 2.08
C ILE A 12 0.56 -6.73 3.56
N TRP A 13 1.80 -6.99 3.93
CA TRP A 13 2.22 -7.31 5.29
C TRP A 13 2.89 -6.10 5.93
N GLY A 14 2.86 -6.04 7.25
CA GLY A 14 3.47 -4.94 7.99
C GLY A 14 3.17 -4.95 9.48
N PRO A 15 3.50 -3.86 10.19
CA PRO A 15 3.33 -3.75 11.63
C PRO A 15 1.85 -3.63 12.06
N GLU A 16 0.98 -3.06 11.22
CA GLU A 16 -0.45 -2.93 11.51
C GLU A 16 -1.28 -3.59 10.40
N GLU A 17 -2.40 -4.21 10.77
CA GLU A 17 -3.35 -4.82 9.81
C GLU A 17 -2.70 -5.79 8.81
N SER A 18 -1.63 -6.47 9.25
CA SER A 18 -0.80 -7.37 8.44
C SER A 18 -1.62 -8.46 7.75
N GLY A 19 -1.48 -8.57 6.43
CA GLY A 19 -2.17 -9.58 5.62
C GLY A 19 -3.68 -9.31 5.40
N LYS A 20 -4.21 -8.17 5.87
CA LYS A 20 -5.62 -7.81 5.64
C LYS A 20 -5.87 -7.05 4.34
N PHE A 21 -4.81 -6.47 3.78
CA PHE A 21 -4.86 -5.76 2.51
C PHE A 21 -4.15 -6.61 1.45
N TRP A 22 -4.64 -6.55 0.22
CA TRP A 22 -4.07 -7.28 -0.91
C TRP A 22 -4.17 -6.45 -2.18
N ILE A 23 -3.42 -6.87 -3.19
CA ILE A 23 -3.38 -6.25 -4.51
C ILE A 23 -4.06 -7.20 -5.48
N ASP A 24 -5.02 -6.69 -6.25
CA ASP A 24 -5.66 -7.43 -7.32
C ASP A 24 -5.95 -6.48 -8.48
N ASP A 25 -5.56 -6.88 -9.70
CA ASP A 25 -5.57 -6.05 -10.91
C ASP A 25 -4.92 -4.66 -10.73
N GLY A 26 -3.84 -4.60 -9.94
CA GLY A 26 -3.14 -3.35 -9.60
C GLY A 26 -3.85 -2.48 -8.56
N TRP A 27 -5.06 -2.83 -8.11
CA TRP A 27 -5.79 -2.10 -7.07
C TRP A 27 -5.53 -2.67 -5.69
N VAL A 28 -5.48 -1.79 -4.68
CA VAL A 28 -5.37 -2.16 -3.28
C VAL A 28 -6.76 -2.39 -2.70
N TRP A 29 -6.99 -3.60 -2.24
CA TRP A 29 -8.21 -4.05 -1.59
C TRP A 29 -7.96 -4.33 -0.11
N GLY A 30 -9.04 -4.31 0.67
CA GLY A 30 -8.99 -4.53 2.11
C GLY A 30 -10.35 -4.43 2.80
N PRO A 31 -10.39 -4.61 4.13
CA PRO A 31 -11.62 -4.55 4.92
C PRO A 31 -12.26 -3.16 4.98
N TYR A 32 -11.49 -2.13 4.70
CA TYR A 32 -11.95 -0.74 4.58
C TYR A 32 -11.11 -0.04 3.51
N ASN A 33 -11.60 1.10 3.00
CA ASN A 33 -10.87 1.87 1.99
C ASN A 33 -10.51 1.08 0.72
N SER A 34 -11.24 -0.01 0.47
CA SER A 34 -11.05 -0.97 -0.64
C SER A 34 -11.21 -0.33 -2.01
N GLY A 35 -10.32 -0.66 -2.95
CA GLY A 35 -10.42 -0.24 -4.36
C GLY A 35 -10.22 1.25 -4.59
N LYS A 36 -9.64 1.98 -3.63
CA LYS A 36 -9.39 3.44 -3.74
C LYS A 36 -7.96 3.79 -4.12
N TRP A 37 -7.00 2.91 -3.83
CA TRP A 37 -5.61 3.07 -4.21
C TRP A 37 -5.23 2.04 -5.25
N TRP A 38 -4.30 2.39 -6.13
CA TRP A 38 -3.77 1.50 -7.14
C TRP A 38 -2.26 1.66 -7.28
N ILE A 39 -1.63 0.68 -7.91
CA ILE A 39 -0.20 0.62 -8.18
C ILE A 39 0.01 0.76 -9.68
N GLU A 40 0.85 1.72 -10.07
CA GLU A 40 1.24 1.96 -11.45
C GLU A 40 2.70 2.41 -11.47
N ASP A 41 3.52 1.79 -12.31
CA ASP A 41 4.97 2.06 -12.41
C ASP A 41 5.72 2.02 -11.06
N ASN A 42 5.35 1.06 -10.19
CA ASN A 42 5.83 0.94 -8.81
C ASN A 42 5.47 2.11 -7.88
N TRP A 43 4.62 3.04 -8.30
CA TRP A 43 4.08 4.09 -7.44
C TRP A 43 2.68 3.74 -6.98
N ILE A 44 2.35 4.16 -5.76
CA ILE A 44 1.02 4.02 -5.19
C ILE A 44 0.26 5.33 -5.41
N TRP A 45 -0.84 5.22 -6.12
CA TRP A 45 -1.74 6.31 -6.44
C TRP A 45 -3.08 6.16 -5.70
N GLY A 46 -3.82 7.25 -5.60
CA GLY A 46 -5.08 7.27 -4.87
C GLY A 46 -5.63 8.69 -4.66
N PRO A 47 -6.82 8.81 -4.06
CA PRO A 47 -7.49 10.09 -3.83
C PRO A 47 -6.73 11.00 -2.86
N THR A 48 -5.94 10.41 -1.95
CA THR A 48 -5.05 11.13 -1.05
C THR A 48 -3.68 10.48 -1.05
N ASP A 49 -2.64 11.32 -0.95
CA ASP A 49 -1.24 10.89 -0.93
C ASP A 49 -0.79 10.07 -2.15
N GLY A 50 -1.51 10.18 -3.27
CA GLY A 50 -1.10 9.56 -4.54
C GLY A 50 0.26 10.07 -5.01
N GLY A 51 1.09 9.15 -5.51
CA GLY A 51 2.44 9.45 -5.99
C GLY A 51 3.43 9.77 -4.88
N LYS A 52 3.07 9.60 -3.60
CA LYS A 52 4.01 9.82 -2.47
C LYS A 52 4.65 8.53 -1.97
N PHE A 53 4.00 7.40 -2.19
CA PHE A 53 4.50 6.09 -1.78
C PHE A 53 4.91 5.30 -3.03
N TRP A 54 5.95 4.48 -2.88
CA TRP A 54 6.50 3.66 -3.95
C TRP A 54 6.92 2.29 -3.44
N ILE A 55 7.09 1.35 -4.37
CA ILE A 55 7.50 -0.02 -4.11
C ILE A 55 8.91 -0.20 -4.69
N GLU A 56 9.80 -0.76 -3.88
CA GLU A 56 11.16 -1.11 -4.28
C GLU A 56 11.52 -2.43 -3.63
N ASP A 57 11.92 -3.43 -4.43
CA ASP A 57 12.22 -4.80 -3.99
C ASP A 57 11.11 -5.43 -3.11
N GLY A 58 9.85 -5.21 -3.48
CA GLY A 58 8.67 -5.70 -2.74
C GLY A 58 8.38 -4.95 -1.44
N HIS A 59 9.17 -3.95 -1.07
CA HIS A 59 8.99 -3.15 0.14
C HIS A 59 8.35 -1.81 -0.19
N ILE A 60 7.47 -1.32 0.68
CA ILE A 60 6.77 -0.06 0.49
C ILE A 60 7.52 1.06 1.21
N TYR A 61 7.80 2.13 0.48
CA TYR A 61 8.46 3.33 0.95
C TYR A 61 7.55 4.54 0.79
N GLY A 62 7.79 5.58 1.59
CA GLY A 62 7.00 6.81 1.52
C GLY A 62 7.48 7.90 2.47
N PRO A 63 6.69 8.98 2.62
CA PRO A 63 6.99 10.07 3.54
C PRO A 63 6.56 9.78 4.99
N SER A 64 5.77 8.72 5.24
CA SER A 64 5.31 8.31 6.57
C SER A 64 5.25 6.79 6.69
N ASN A 65 5.31 6.25 7.91
CA ASN A 65 5.16 4.81 8.14
C ASN A 65 3.72 4.33 7.99
N THR A 66 2.74 5.23 8.06
CA THR A 66 1.32 4.89 7.86
C THR A 66 0.98 4.96 6.38
N LEU A 67 0.57 3.84 5.80
CA LEU A 67 0.07 3.75 4.43
C LEU A 67 -1.25 4.52 4.27
N PRO A 68 -1.55 5.07 3.09
CA PRO A 68 -2.63 6.03 2.94
C PRO A 68 -4.02 5.41 3.17
N TRP A 69 -4.23 4.14 2.85
CA TRP A 69 -5.50 3.44 3.10
C TRP A 69 -5.73 3.04 4.56
N LEU A 70 -4.69 3.06 5.41
CA LEU A 70 -4.79 2.76 6.85
C LEU A 70 -5.32 3.94 7.67
N LYS A 71 -5.34 5.15 7.08
CA LYS A 71 -5.89 6.34 7.70
C LYS A 71 -7.42 6.21 7.79
N LYS A 72 -7.95 6.36 9.00
CA LYS A 72 -9.39 6.31 9.31
C LYS A 72 -10.00 7.71 9.28
#